data_AF-A0A645EP30-F1
#
_entry.id   AF-A0A645EP30-F1
#
_cell.length_a   1.000
_cell.length_b   1.000
_cell.length_c   1.000
_cell.angle_alpha   90.00
_cell.angle_beta   90.00
_cell.angle_gamma   90.00
#
_symmetry.space_group_name_H-M   'P 1'
#
loop_
_entity.id
_entity.type
_entity.pdbx_description
1 polymer ?
#
loop_
_entity_poly.entity_id
_entity_poly.type
_entity_poly.pdbx_seq_one_letter_code
_entity_poly.pdbx_strand_id
1 'polypeptide(L)'
;MKQRYSEEVDYSEYEKRIQTLIDRHVGATEVTRITPLVNIFDKERFDAEVEKLEGSASRADTIASRTVKTIREKWEEDPAFYERFSRILQRLIEDFRNKRISDAQYLASVTEVMQKVRDQGTSELPEALQHRPAARAFYGIIRRALAKLESMLPADAEAHSIELGLAIDEVIAEHARIVNWTANADVRNHMLNAAEDCLLDAARRKGFALPLSALDEIGKELLPVAEAHYHDTNRRQ
;
A
#
# COMPACT_ATOMS: atom_id res chain seq x y z
N MET A 1 14.24 23.23 -13.50
CA MET A 1 13.07 22.50 -12.95
C MET A 1 13.48 22.02 -11.57
N LYS A 2 12.94 22.55 -10.46
CA LYS A 2 13.58 22.36 -9.14
C LYS A 2 12.67 22.02 -7.95
N GLN A 3 11.35 21.85 -8.14
CA GLN A 3 10.41 21.53 -7.03
C GLN A 3 9.18 20.76 -7.51
N ARG A 4 9.34 19.58 -8.15
CA ARG A 4 8.17 18.78 -8.59
C ARG A 4 7.62 17.83 -7.52
N TYR A 5 8.47 17.32 -6.63
CA TYR A 5 8.13 16.19 -5.76
C TYR A 5 8.21 16.49 -4.25
N SER A 6 8.18 17.77 -3.85
CA SER A 6 8.34 18.19 -2.45
C SER A 6 7.05 18.13 -1.63
N GLU A 7 5.94 17.66 -2.20
CA GLU A 7 4.70 17.46 -1.45
C GLU A 7 4.73 16.05 -0.86
N GLU A 8 4.94 15.96 0.45
CA GLU A 8 4.66 14.74 1.22
C GLU A 8 3.23 14.32 0.92
N VAL A 9 3.05 13.07 0.49
CA VAL A 9 1.71 12.60 0.16
C VAL A 9 0.94 12.39 1.47
N ASP A 10 -0.10 13.20 1.70
CA ASP A 10 -0.89 13.17 2.94
C ASP A 10 -1.89 12.01 2.92
N TYR A 11 -1.43 10.83 3.34
CA TYR A 11 -2.27 9.63 3.47
C TYR A 11 -3.05 9.56 4.80
N SER A 12 -2.90 10.56 5.66
CA SER A 12 -3.55 10.58 6.98
C SER A 12 -5.08 10.66 6.87
N GLU A 13 -5.62 11.10 5.74
CA GLU A 13 -7.06 11.21 5.51
C GLU A 13 -7.80 9.86 5.57
N TYR A 14 -7.24 8.82 4.95
CA TYR A 14 -7.87 7.48 4.94
C TYR A 14 -7.92 6.87 6.34
N GLU A 15 -6.80 6.93 7.07
CA GLU A 15 -6.73 6.44 8.44
C GLU A 15 -7.73 7.19 9.32
N LYS A 16 -7.69 8.53 9.32
CA LYS A 16 -8.62 9.36 10.12
C LYS A 16 -10.06 9.01 9.81
N ARG A 17 -10.41 8.83 8.54
CA ARG A 17 -11.78 8.48 8.13
C ARG A 17 -12.18 7.10 8.63
N ILE A 18 -11.34 6.08 8.47
CA ILE A 18 -11.64 4.73 8.94
C ILE A 18 -11.70 4.68 10.47
N GLN A 19 -10.75 5.32 11.16
CA GLN A 19 -10.74 5.41 12.62
C GLN A 19 -11.99 6.13 13.15
N THR A 20 -12.43 7.21 12.48
CA THR A 20 -13.70 7.88 12.81
C THR A 20 -14.91 6.96 12.63
N LEU A 21 -14.90 6.12 11.58
CA LEU A 21 -15.97 5.15 11.34
C LEU A 21 -16.03 4.09 12.44
N ILE A 22 -14.87 3.63 12.91
CA ILE A 22 -14.71 2.67 14.01
C ILE A 22 -15.09 3.32 15.35
N ASP A 23 -14.52 4.48 15.69
CA ASP A 23 -14.74 5.14 16.99
C ASP A 23 -16.22 5.48 17.22
N ARG A 24 -16.92 5.93 16.19
CA ARG A 24 -18.37 6.19 16.27
C ARG A 24 -19.19 4.92 16.51
N HIS A 25 -18.66 3.75 16.15
CA HIS A 25 -19.30 2.47 16.40
C HIS A 25 -18.92 1.93 17.79
N VAL A 26 -17.63 1.96 18.15
CA VAL A 26 -17.12 1.52 19.46
C VAL A 26 -17.71 2.35 20.61
N GLY A 27 -17.96 3.64 20.41
CA GLY A 27 -18.64 4.50 21.40
C GLY A 27 -20.11 4.13 21.67
N ALA A 28 -20.74 3.28 20.85
CA ALA A 28 -22.12 2.83 21.04
C ALA A 28 -22.24 1.45 21.72
N THR A 29 -21.12 0.74 21.90
CA THR A 29 -21.09 -0.63 22.44
C THR A 29 -20.13 -0.64 23.63
N GLU A 30 -20.65 -0.47 24.85
CA GLU A 30 -19.88 -0.58 26.09
C GLU A 30 -19.28 -1.99 26.24
N VAL A 31 -18.06 -2.26 25.76
CA VAL A 31 -17.19 -3.32 26.31
C VAL A 31 -15.70 -2.99 26.11
N THR A 32 -15.05 -2.65 27.22
CA THR A 32 -13.63 -2.86 27.58
C THR A 32 -12.55 -2.49 26.54
N ARG A 33 -12.22 -1.20 26.47
CA ARG A 33 -10.89 -0.74 26.05
C ARG A 33 -9.85 -1.24 27.05
N ILE A 34 -8.97 -2.13 26.60
CA ILE A 34 -7.53 -2.30 26.90
C ILE A 34 -7.23 -3.73 26.42
N THR A 35 -7.07 -3.90 25.10
CA THR A 35 -6.34 -5.06 24.59
C THR A 35 -4.88 -4.64 24.40
N PRO A 36 -3.91 -5.48 24.81
CA PRO A 36 -2.50 -5.21 24.54
C PRO A 36 -2.29 -4.94 23.05
N LEU A 37 -1.29 -4.11 22.73
CA LEU A 37 -0.87 -3.79 21.37
C LEU A 37 -0.23 -5.02 20.71
N VAL A 38 -1.02 -6.05 20.45
CA VAL A 38 -0.56 -7.23 19.74
C VAL A 38 -0.56 -6.90 18.26
N ASN A 39 0.60 -7.09 17.64
CA ASN A 39 0.78 -6.89 16.22
C ASN A 39 -0.03 -7.96 15.47
N ILE A 40 -0.73 -7.57 14.39
CA ILE A 40 -1.46 -8.53 13.56
C ILE A 40 -0.52 -9.62 13.01
N PHE A 41 0.79 -9.38 12.87
CA PHE A 41 1.74 -10.38 12.40
C PHE A 41 2.09 -11.46 13.45
N ASP A 42 1.82 -11.22 14.74
CA ASP A 42 1.94 -12.25 15.80
C ASP A 42 0.65 -13.08 15.82
N LYS A 43 0.53 -14.02 14.87
CA LYS A 43 -0.70 -14.77 14.59
C LYS A 43 -1.29 -15.41 15.84
N GLU A 44 -0.49 -16.16 16.57
CA GLU A 44 -0.93 -16.91 17.75
C GLU A 44 -1.43 -15.99 18.85
N ARG A 45 -0.68 -14.93 19.19
CA ARG A 45 -1.10 -13.99 20.23
C ARG A 45 -2.31 -13.17 19.78
N PHE A 46 -2.33 -12.71 18.55
CA PHE A 46 -3.40 -11.85 18.06
C PHE A 46 -4.72 -12.61 17.98
N ASP A 47 -4.70 -13.81 17.40
CA ASP A 47 -5.88 -14.63 17.24
C ASP A 47 -6.44 -15.05 18.62
N ALA A 48 -5.56 -15.38 19.59
CA ALA A 48 -5.96 -15.63 20.98
C ALA A 48 -6.57 -14.41 21.68
N GLU A 49 -6.08 -13.19 21.42
CA GLU A 49 -6.68 -11.96 21.97
C GLU A 49 -8.06 -11.68 21.36
N VAL A 50 -8.23 -11.90 20.06
CA VAL A 50 -9.52 -11.73 19.39
C VAL A 50 -10.53 -12.76 19.92
N GLU A 51 -10.12 -14.00 20.18
CA GLU A 51 -11.00 -15.03 20.73
C GLU A 51 -11.53 -14.71 22.13
N LYS A 52 -10.76 -13.96 22.94
CA LYS A 52 -11.19 -13.51 24.28
C LYS A 52 -12.32 -12.48 24.24
N LEU A 53 -12.51 -11.80 23.11
CA LEU A 53 -13.58 -10.80 22.98
C LEU A 53 -14.93 -11.48 22.79
N GLU A 54 -15.94 -11.02 23.53
CA GLU A 54 -17.32 -11.46 23.36
C GLU A 54 -18.01 -10.63 22.26
N GLY A 55 -18.74 -11.31 21.38
CA GLY A 55 -19.48 -10.70 20.28
C GLY A 55 -18.71 -10.60 18.97
N SER A 56 -19.38 -10.96 17.87
CA SER A 56 -18.77 -10.96 16.52
C SER A 56 -18.40 -9.55 16.05
N ALA A 57 -19.23 -8.54 16.39
CA ALA A 57 -18.93 -7.14 16.07
C ALA A 57 -17.67 -6.62 16.78
N SER A 58 -17.53 -6.87 18.09
CA SER A 58 -16.35 -6.45 18.88
C SER A 58 -15.03 -7.03 18.35
N ARG A 59 -15.06 -8.33 17.99
CA ARG A 59 -13.94 -9.00 17.31
C ARG A 59 -13.62 -8.33 15.98
N ALA A 60 -14.64 -8.07 15.17
CA ALA A 60 -14.46 -7.47 13.86
C ALA A 60 -13.87 -6.06 13.94
N ASP A 61 -14.32 -5.22 14.88
CA ASP A 61 -13.78 -3.87 15.05
C ASP A 61 -12.34 -3.87 15.56
N THR A 62 -11.99 -4.81 16.44
CA THR A 62 -10.61 -4.98 16.91
C THR A 62 -9.71 -5.36 15.73
N ILE A 63 -10.14 -6.31 14.90
CA ILE A 63 -9.41 -6.70 13.68
C ILE A 63 -9.28 -5.49 12.74
N ALA A 64 -10.36 -4.78 12.47
CA ALA A 64 -10.37 -3.63 11.56
C ALA A 64 -9.42 -2.52 12.06
N SER A 65 -9.53 -2.12 13.33
CA SER A 65 -8.67 -1.08 13.92
C SER A 65 -7.20 -1.44 13.87
N ARG A 66 -6.86 -2.69 14.21
CA ARG A 66 -5.47 -3.17 14.20
C ARG A 66 -4.93 -3.27 12.78
N THR A 67 -5.74 -3.71 11.83
CA THR A 67 -5.36 -3.77 10.41
C THR A 67 -5.13 -2.37 9.85
N VAL A 68 -6.00 -1.39 10.15
CA VAL A 68 -5.84 0.01 9.73
C VAL A 68 -4.56 0.61 10.29
N LYS A 69 -4.27 0.35 11.56
CA LYS A 69 -3.02 0.78 12.18
C LYS A 69 -1.80 0.20 11.45
N THR A 70 -1.80 -1.10 11.15
CA THR A 70 -0.71 -1.73 10.41
C THR A 70 -0.57 -1.18 8.99
N ILE A 71 -1.69 -0.94 8.30
CA ILE A 71 -1.70 -0.28 6.99
C ILE A 71 -1.00 1.08 7.06
N ARG A 72 -1.30 1.89 8.08
CA ARG A 72 -0.67 3.20 8.27
C ARG A 72 0.84 3.07 8.51
N GLU A 73 1.25 2.17 9.41
CA GLU A 73 2.66 1.97 9.77
C GLU A 73 3.51 1.48 8.60
N LYS A 74 2.92 0.67 7.71
CA LYS A 74 3.62 0.09 6.56
C LYS A 74 3.33 0.81 5.25
N TRP A 75 2.63 1.93 5.28
CA TRP A 75 2.12 2.58 4.07
C TRP A 75 3.20 2.84 3.01
N GLU A 76 4.34 3.36 3.47
CA GLU A 76 5.49 3.68 2.62
C GLU A 76 6.13 2.44 1.97
N GLU A 77 5.87 1.23 2.48
CA GLU A 77 6.36 0.00 1.87
C GLU A 77 5.59 -0.35 0.58
N ASP A 78 4.28 -0.10 0.50
CA ASP A 78 3.45 -0.45 -0.67
C ASP A 78 2.13 0.36 -0.69
N PRO A 79 2.15 1.64 -1.07
CA PRO A 79 1.00 2.53 -0.95
C PRO A 79 -0.19 2.07 -1.79
N ALA A 80 0.05 1.47 -2.96
CA ALA A 80 -1.01 0.94 -3.82
C ALA A 80 -1.71 -0.28 -3.25
N PHE A 81 -0.96 -1.18 -2.63
CA PHE A 81 -1.51 -2.31 -1.91
C PHE A 81 -2.35 -1.85 -0.71
N TYR A 82 -1.78 -1.00 0.15
CA TYR A 82 -2.45 -0.58 1.37
C TYR A 82 -3.67 0.32 1.13
N GLU A 83 -3.66 1.17 0.10
CA GLU A 83 -4.83 1.95 -0.30
C GLU A 83 -6.02 1.05 -0.67
N ARG A 84 -5.78 -0.01 -1.46
CA ARG A 84 -6.81 -0.97 -1.86
C ARG A 84 -7.51 -1.57 -0.64
N PHE A 85 -6.76 -2.05 0.34
CA PHE A 85 -7.34 -2.66 1.55
C PHE A 85 -8.00 -1.63 2.46
N SER A 86 -7.46 -0.41 2.54
CA SER A 86 -8.09 0.68 3.28
C SER A 86 -9.49 0.99 2.76
N ARG A 87 -9.65 1.07 1.42
CA ARG A 87 -10.95 1.26 0.77
C ARG A 87 -11.91 0.10 1.03
N ILE A 88 -11.43 -1.15 0.99
CA ILE A 88 -12.24 -2.33 1.28
C ILE A 88 -12.72 -2.30 2.74
N LEU A 89 -11.83 -2.04 3.70
CA LEU A 89 -12.18 -1.95 5.12
C LEU A 89 -13.20 -0.84 5.37
N GLN A 90 -12.99 0.35 4.78
CA GLN A 90 -13.93 1.45 4.90
C GLN A 90 -15.33 1.05 4.42
N ARG A 91 -15.41 0.40 3.25
CA ARG A 91 -16.68 -0.08 2.69
C ARG A 91 -17.34 -1.13 3.58
N LEU A 92 -16.58 -2.08 4.12
CA LEU A 92 -17.11 -3.10 5.04
C LEU A 92 -17.71 -2.48 6.30
N ILE A 93 -17.02 -1.51 6.91
CA ILE A 93 -17.51 -0.79 8.09
C ILE A 93 -18.78 0.01 7.75
N GLU A 94 -18.81 0.67 6.60
CA GLU A 94 -20.00 1.40 6.13
C GLU A 94 -21.18 0.47 5.85
N ASP A 95 -20.96 -0.65 5.16
CA ASP A 95 -22.00 -1.64 4.84
C ASP A 95 -22.55 -2.29 6.12
N PHE A 96 -21.70 -2.59 7.09
CA PHE A 96 -22.11 -3.07 8.41
C PHE A 96 -22.97 -2.04 9.15
N ARG A 97 -22.52 -0.78 9.21
CA ARG A 97 -23.27 0.32 9.85
C ARG A 97 -24.62 0.58 9.20
N ASN A 98 -24.71 0.40 7.89
CA ASN A 98 -25.94 0.50 7.13
C ASN A 98 -26.80 -0.78 7.22
N LYS A 99 -26.43 -1.74 8.08
CA LYS A 99 -27.10 -3.03 8.29
C LYS A 99 -27.27 -3.85 7.01
N ARG A 100 -26.35 -3.67 6.04
CA ARG A 100 -26.33 -4.41 4.78
C ARG A 100 -25.69 -5.79 4.91
N ILE A 101 -24.83 -5.96 5.93
CA ILE A 101 -24.18 -7.22 6.27
C ILE A 101 -24.42 -7.54 7.76
N SER A 102 -24.47 -8.82 8.08
CA SER A 102 -24.57 -9.32 9.45
C SER A 102 -23.22 -9.26 10.18
N ASP A 103 -23.24 -9.33 11.52
CA ASP A 103 -22.03 -9.38 12.36
C ASP A 103 -21.08 -10.52 11.94
N ALA A 104 -21.62 -11.69 11.60
CA ALA A 104 -20.84 -12.84 11.14
C ALA A 104 -20.16 -12.57 9.79
N GLN A 105 -20.87 -11.94 8.86
CA GLN A 105 -20.31 -11.54 7.55
C GLN A 105 -19.26 -10.44 7.70
N TYR A 106 -19.49 -9.47 8.59
CA TYR A 106 -18.54 -8.42 8.90
C TYR A 106 -17.25 -9.01 9.46
N LEU A 107 -17.34 -9.85 10.49
CA LEU A 107 -16.19 -10.56 11.09
C LEU A 107 -15.42 -11.37 10.05
N ALA A 108 -16.12 -12.17 9.23
CA ALA A 108 -15.48 -12.97 8.19
C ALA A 108 -14.72 -12.09 7.17
N SER A 109 -15.35 -11.01 6.72
CA SER A 109 -14.78 -10.13 5.69
C SER A 109 -13.57 -9.35 6.19
N VAL A 110 -13.62 -8.79 7.41
CA VAL A 110 -12.46 -8.07 7.97
C VAL A 110 -11.31 -9.03 8.30
N THR A 111 -11.62 -10.27 8.69
CA THR A 111 -10.62 -11.31 8.91
C THR A 111 -9.92 -11.66 7.59
N GLU A 112 -10.67 -11.83 6.49
CA GLU A 112 -10.08 -12.07 5.17
C GLU A 112 -9.14 -10.94 4.75
N VAL A 113 -9.57 -9.68 4.92
CA VAL A 113 -8.73 -8.52 4.62
C VAL A 113 -7.45 -8.53 5.46
N MET A 114 -7.56 -8.77 6.76
CA MET A 114 -6.41 -8.87 7.65
C MET A 114 -5.45 -9.98 7.19
N GLN A 115 -5.94 -11.16 6.81
CA GLN A 115 -5.07 -12.24 6.32
C GLN A 115 -4.37 -11.85 5.02
N LYS A 116 -5.05 -11.18 4.08
CA LYS A 116 -4.41 -10.67 2.86
C LYS A 116 -3.31 -9.64 3.16
N VAL A 117 -3.54 -8.77 4.14
CA VAL A 117 -2.53 -7.81 4.61
C VAL A 117 -1.35 -8.53 5.28
N ARG A 118 -1.61 -9.57 6.08
CA ARG A 118 -0.58 -10.41 6.71
C ARG A 118 0.32 -11.09 5.66
N ASP A 119 -0.29 -11.63 4.60
CA ASP A 119 0.42 -12.31 3.52
C ASP A 119 1.00 -11.34 2.48
N GLN A 120 0.81 -10.02 2.68
CA GLN A 120 1.22 -8.94 1.77
C GLN A 120 0.74 -9.15 0.32
N GLY A 121 -0.38 -9.87 0.14
CA GLY A 121 -0.90 -10.26 -1.17
C GLY A 121 0.03 -11.12 -2.03
N THR A 122 1.06 -11.74 -1.45
CA THR A 122 2.07 -12.51 -2.19
C THR A 122 1.43 -13.66 -3.00
N SER A 123 0.32 -14.21 -2.50
CA SER A 123 -0.43 -15.28 -3.17
C SER A 123 -1.19 -14.86 -4.43
N GLU A 124 -1.51 -13.58 -4.58
CA GLU A 124 -2.23 -13.04 -5.76
C GLU A 124 -1.26 -12.48 -6.83
N LEU A 125 0.06 -12.57 -6.61
CA LEU A 125 1.05 -11.91 -7.45
C LEU A 125 1.80 -12.88 -8.39
N PRO A 126 2.20 -12.40 -9.58
CA PRO A 126 3.08 -13.13 -10.48
C PRO A 126 4.37 -13.56 -9.79
N GLU A 127 4.86 -14.76 -10.10
CA GLU A 127 6.07 -15.37 -9.51
C GLU A 127 7.28 -14.42 -9.56
N ALA A 128 7.42 -13.65 -10.64
CA ALA A 128 8.50 -12.68 -10.84
C ALA A 128 8.57 -11.56 -9.78
N LEU A 129 7.45 -11.29 -9.08
CA LEU A 129 7.32 -10.23 -8.07
C LEU A 129 7.26 -10.78 -6.63
N GLN A 130 6.99 -12.07 -6.43
CA GLN A 130 6.76 -12.65 -5.09
C GLN A 130 7.95 -12.49 -4.14
N HIS A 131 9.17 -12.51 -4.68
CA HIS A 131 10.41 -12.37 -3.91
C HIS A 131 11.06 -10.98 -4.03
N ARG A 132 10.35 -9.99 -4.58
CA ARG A 132 10.85 -8.63 -4.80
C ARG A 132 9.88 -7.59 -4.25
N PRO A 133 9.96 -7.26 -2.94
CA PRO A 133 8.98 -6.39 -2.28
C PRO A 133 8.97 -4.96 -2.84
N ALA A 134 10.13 -4.41 -3.20
CA ALA A 134 10.23 -3.09 -3.84
C ALA A 134 9.60 -3.10 -5.24
N ALA A 135 9.98 -4.05 -6.11
CA ALA A 135 9.36 -4.22 -7.42
C ALA A 135 7.84 -4.41 -7.36
N ARG A 136 7.33 -5.13 -6.36
CA ARG A 136 5.89 -5.28 -6.11
C ARG A 136 5.22 -3.94 -5.86
N ALA A 137 5.81 -3.11 -4.99
CA ALA A 137 5.27 -1.79 -4.68
C ALA A 137 5.26 -0.88 -5.92
N PHE A 138 6.36 -0.87 -6.69
CA PHE A 138 6.44 -0.12 -7.95
C PHE A 138 5.42 -0.61 -8.98
N TYR A 139 5.27 -1.93 -9.14
CA TYR A 139 4.22 -2.53 -9.96
C TYR A 139 2.82 -2.04 -9.54
N GLY A 140 2.54 -2.03 -8.23
CA GLY A 140 1.25 -1.59 -7.70
C GLY A 140 0.94 -0.13 -8.07
N ILE A 141 1.91 0.77 -7.86
CA ILE A 141 1.80 2.21 -8.20
C ILE A 141 1.54 2.39 -9.70
N ILE A 142 2.37 1.76 -10.54
CA ILE A 142 2.26 1.87 -12.00
C ILE A 142 0.92 1.34 -12.48
N ARG A 143 0.52 0.14 -12.03
CA ARG A 143 -0.76 -0.47 -12.41
C ARG A 143 -1.94 0.42 -12.04
N ARG A 144 -1.92 1.04 -10.86
CA ARG A 144 -2.96 1.97 -10.42
C ARG A 144 -3.02 3.23 -11.29
N ALA A 145 -1.87 3.83 -11.59
CA ALA A 145 -1.79 5.01 -12.45
C ALA A 145 -2.27 4.69 -13.88
N LEU A 146 -1.84 3.54 -14.43
CA LEU A 146 -2.26 3.07 -15.74
C LEU A 146 -3.75 2.77 -15.80
N ALA A 147 -4.33 2.11 -14.79
CA ALA A 147 -5.76 1.76 -14.77
C ALA A 147 -6.70 2.96 -14.92
N LYS A 148 -6.27 4.18 -14.51
CA LYS A 148 -7.04 5.42 -14.69
C LYS A 148 -7.09 5.90 -16.14
N LEU A 149 -6.24 5.37 -17.00
CA LEU A 149 -6.13 5.75 -18.41
C LEU A 149 -7.03 4.90 -19.32
N GLU A 150 -8.05 4.22 -18.76
CA GLU A 150 -9.04 3.27 -19.32
C GLU A 150 -9.08 3.03 -20.86
N SER A 151 -8.97 4.06 -21.70
CA SER A 151 -9.00 4.00 -23.17
C SER A 151 -7.63 3.85 -23.87
N MET A 152 -6.52 3.92 -23.14
CA MET A 152 -5.14 3.94 -23.69
C MET A 152 -4.30 2.72 -23.30
N LEU A 153 -4.85 1.76 -22.56
CA LEU A 153 -4.11 0.57 -22.14
C LEU A 153 -4.05 -0.48 -23.27
N PRO A 154 -2.86 -1.07 -23.51
CA PRO A 154 -2.74 -2.28 -24.33
C PRO A 154 -3.53 -3.46 -23.73
N ALA A 155 -3.88 -4.44 -24.57
CA ALA A 155 -4.57 -5.66 -24.14
C ALA A 155 -3.85 -6.42 -23.00
N ASP A 156 -2.52 -6.28 -22.89
CA ASP A 156 -1.69 -6.96 -21.90
C ASP A 156 -1.23 -6.03 -20.75
N ALA A 157 -2.09 -5.11 -20.29
CA ALA A 157 -1.77 -4.12 -19.25
C ALA A 157 -1.05 -4.67 -18.00
N GLU A 158 -1.38 -5.90 -17.60
CA GLU A 158 -0.74 -6.58 -16.46
C GLU A 158 0.72 -6.91 -16.74
N ALA A 159 1.01 -7.56 -17.87
CA ALA A 159 2.39 -7.89 -18.27
C ALA A 159 3.26 -6.63 -18.39
N HIS A 160 2.69 -5.55 -18.93
CA HIS A 160 3.35 -4.25 -19.00
C HIS A 160 3.68 -3.68 -17.63
N SER A 161 2.72 -3.72 -16.70
CA SER A 161 2.93 -3.22 -15.35
C SER A 161 4.03 -3.99 -14.62
N ILE A 162 4.11 -5.32 -14.82
CA ILE A 162 5.15 -6.18 -14.21
C ILE A 162 6.54 -5.79 -14.76
N GLU A 163 6.67 -5.69 -16.08
CA GLU A 163 7.93 -5.31 -16.74
C GLU A 163 8.41 -3.94 -16.26
N LEU A 164 7.50 -2.96 -16.21
CA LEU A 164 7.79 -1.60 -15.73
C LEU A 164 8.19 -1.59 -14.25
N GLY A 165 7.48 -2.34 -13.39
CA GLY A 165 7.78 -2.43 -11.97
C GLY A 165 9.18 -3.00 -11.71
N LEU A 166 9.58 -4.04 -12.46
CA LEU A 166 10.92 -4.62 -12.40
C LEU A 166 11.99 -3.65 -12.93
N ALA A 167 11.73 -2.96 -14.04
CA ALA A 167 12.69 -2.03 -14.62
C ALA A 167 12.94 -0.82 -13.71
N ILE A 168 11.89 -0.30 -13.05
CA ILE A 168 12.04 0.76 -12.04
C ILE A 168 12.83 0.26 -10.84
N ASP A 169 12.57 -0.97 -10.38
CA ASP A 169 13.30 -1.57 -9.27
C ASP A 169 14.82 -1.58 -9.52
N GLU A 170 15.23 -1.97 -10.72
CA GLU A 170 16.63 -1.98 -11.14
C GLU A 170 17.24 -0.56 -11.14
N VAL A 171 16.54 0.42 -11.73
CA VAL A 171 16.99 1.82 -11.78
C VAL A 171 17.15 2.40 -10.38
N ILE A 172 16.19 2.17 -9.50
CA ILE A 172 16.22 2.66 -8.12
C ILE A 172 17.33 1.98 -7.32
N ALA A 173 17.46 0.65 -7.44
CA ALA A 173 18.49 -0.13 -6.76
C ALA A 173 19.90 0.33 -7.16
N GLU A 174 20.12 0.73 -8.42
CA GLU A 174 21.41 1.28 -8.88
C GLU A 174 21.74 2.62 -8.19
N HIS A 175 20.79 3.55 -8.18
CA HIS A 175 20.99 4.88 -7.58
C HIS A 175 21.08 4.83 -6.04
N ALA A 176 20.37 3.88 -5.41
CA ALA A 176 20.38 3.70 -3.96
C ALA A 176 21.72 3.19 -3.40
N ARG A 177 22.66 2.76 -4.27
CA ARG A 177 24.04 2.41 -3.88
C ARG A 177 24.86 3.63 -3.47
N ILE A 178 24.41 4.83 -3.82
CA ILE A 178 25.10 6.06 -3.44
C ILE A 178 24.90 6.29 -1.93
N VAL A 179 26.00 6.52 -1.21
CA VAL A 179 25.98 6.77 0.23
C VAL A 179 25.11 8.00 0.54
N ASN A 180 24.23 7.89 1.54
CA ASN A 180 23.30 8.95 1.96
C ASN A 180 22.43 9.50 0.82
N TRP A 181 22.08 8.68 -0.17
CA TRP A 181 21.24 9.10 -1.30
C TRP A 181 19.92 9.75 -0.86
N THR A 182 19.33 9.30 0.25
CA THR A 182 18.06 9.84 0.79
C THR A 182 18.15 11.31 1.20
N ALA A 183 19.31 11.73 1.72
CA ALA A 183 19.57 13.13 2.08
C ALA A 183 20.04 13.98 0.89
N ASN A 184 20.47 13.34 -0.20
CA ASN A 184 21.03 14.02 -1.35
C ASN A 184 19.95 14.31 -2.41
N ALA A 185 19.50 15.57 -2.45
CA ALA A 185 18.48 16.02 -3.39
C ALA A 185 18.88 15.80 -4.87
N ASP A 186 20.16 15.93 -5.21
CA ASP A 186 20.61 15.72 -6.59
C ASP A 186 20.51 14.24 -6.97
N VAL A 187 20.90 13.33 -6.07
CA VAL A 187 20.77 11.88 -6.30
C VAL A 187 19.29 11.47 -6.42
N ARG A 188 18.42 11.98 -5.54
CA ARG A 188 16.97 11.71 -5.62
C ARG A 188 16.37 12.23 -6.93
N ASN A 189 16.75 13.42 -7.37
CA ASN A 189 16.28 13.97 -8.65
C ASN A 189 16.79 13.16 -9.85
N HIS A 190 18.06 12.74 -9.83
CA HIS A 190 18.62 11.88 -10.88
C HIS A 190 17.91 10.51 -10.95
N MET A 191 17.66 9.90 -9.80
CA MET A 191 16.92 8.64 -9.69
C MET A 191 15.51 8.78 -10.27
N LEU A 192 14.76 9.83 -9.91
CA LEU A 192 13.42 10.07 -10.43
C LEU A 192 13.42 10.31 -11.95
N ASN A 193 14.34 11.14 -12.46
CA ASN A 193 14.44 11.37 -13.90
C ASN A 193 14.76 10.07 -14.64
N ALA A 194 15.67 9.24 -14.13
CA ALA A 194 15.99 7.95 -14.73
C ALA A 194 14.80 6.98 -14.73
N ALA A 195 14.01 6.98 -13.65
CA ALA A 195 12.79 6.18 -13.57
C ALA A 195 11.71 6.68 -14.54
N GLU A 196 11.52 7.99 -14.67
CA GLU A 196 10.61 8.61 -15.65
C GLU A 196 11.03 8.28 -17.10
N ASP A 197 12.31 8.41 -17.43
CA ASP A 197 12.85 8.07 -18.75
C ASP A 197 12.62 6.59 -19.07
N CYS A 198 12.87 5.70 -18.09
CA CYS A 198 12.59 4.28 -18.21
C CYS A 198 11.11 3.99 -18.51
N LEU A 199 10.19 4.63 -17.76
CA LEU A 199 8.74 4.53 -17.98
C LEU A 199 8.34 5.00 -19.38
N LEU A 200 8.84 6.15 -19.81
CA LEU A 200 8.56 6.73 -21.12
C LEU A 200 9.05 5.84 -22.26
N ASP A 201 10.27 5.33 -22.17
CA ASP A 201 10.86 4.48 -23.19
C ASP A 201 10.17 3.12 -23.27
N ALA A 202 9.79 2.55 -22.13
CA ALA A 202 8.99 1.34 -22.09
C ALA A 202 7.58 1.55 -22.66
N ALA A 203 6.90 2.65 -22.31
CA ALA A 203 5.58 2.98 -22.88
C ALA A 203 5.66 3.15 -24.41
N ARG A 204 6.66 3.88 -24.92
CA ARG A 204 6.91 4.07 -26.35
C ARG A 204 7.13 2.75 -27.09
N ARG A 205 7.94 1.84 -26.53
CA ARG A 205 8.19 0.51 -27.12
C ARG A 205 6.92 -0.32 -27.28
N LYS A 206 5.90 -0.04 -26.47
CA LYS A 206 4.64 -0.78 -26.42
C LYS A 206 3.50 -0.05 -27.10
N GLY A 207 3.79 1.09 -27.74
CA GLY A 207 2.85 1.81 -28.60
C GLY A 207 1.84 2.68 -27.85
N PHE A 208 2.09 3.04 -26.59
CA PHE A 208 1.24 3.98 -25.85
C PHE A 208 2.05 5.14 -25.27
N ALA A 209 1.34 6.24 -24.98
CA ALA A 209 1.93 7.43 -24.38
C ALA A 209 1.48 7.54 -22.92
N LEU A 210 2.44 7.80 -22.03
CA LEU A 210 2.15 8.16 -20.65
C LEU A 210 1.95 9.67 -20.56
N PRO A 211 0.80 10.16 -20.07
CA PRO A 211 0.61 11.58 -19.83
C PRO A 211 1.49 12.05 -18.66
N LEU A 212 1.91 13.31 -18.69
CA LEU A 212 2.73 13.90 -17.63
C LEU A 212 2.07 13.76 -16.25
N SER A 213 0.74 13.85 -16.17
CA SER A 213 0.01 13.65 -14.92
C SER A 213 0.19 12.26 -14.32
N ALA A 214 0.31 11.21 -15.14
CA ALA A 214 0.58 9.86 -14.66
C ALA A 214 2.03 9.70 -14.19
N LEU A 215 2.99 10.33 -14.88
CA LEU A 215 4.39 10.36 -14.46
C LEU A 215 4.56 11.11 -13.13
N ASP A 216 3.92 12.27 -13.00
CA ASP A 216 3.94 13.05 -11.76
C ASP A 216 3.33 12.26 -10.59
N GLU A 217 2.21 11.55 -10.81
CA GLU A 217 1.59 10.68 -9.79
C GLU A 217 2.54 9.55 -9.37
N ILE A 218 3.13 8.84 -10.33
CA ILE A 218 4.07 7.75 -10.06
C ILE A 218 5.29 8.32 -9.30
N GLY A 219 5.90 9.41 -9.78
CA GLY A 219 7.09 10.02 -9.21
C GLY A 219 6.92 10.47 -7.75
N LYS A 220 5.75 10.97 -7.36
CA LYS A 220 5.44 11.35 -5.97
C LYS A 220 5.50 10.16 -5.00
N GLU A 221 5.16 8.96 -5.47
CA GLU A 221 5.10 7.75 -4.64
C GLU A 221 6.38 6.91 -4.73
N LEU A 222 7.18 7.07 -5.79
CA LEU A 222 8.43 6.31 -5.99
C LEU A 222 9.46 6.56 -4.90
N LEU A 223 9.70 7.81 -4.51
CA LEU A 223 10.75 8.13 -3.52
C LEU A 223 10.45 7.56 -2.12
N PRO A 224 9.26 7.76 -1.53
CA PRO A 224 8.94 7.14 -0.23
C PRO A 224 9.10 5.61 -0.23
N VAL A 225 8.66 4.95 -1.31
CA VAL A 225 8.84 3.49 -1.46
C VAL A 225 10.31 3.12 -1.59
N ALA A 226 11.08 3.86 -2.39
CA ALA A 226 12.52 3.64 -2.50
C ALA A 226 13.21 3.80 -1.15
N GLU A 227 12.85 4.82 -0.37
CA GLU A 227 13.38 5.06 0.97
C GLU A 227 13.00 3.89 1.90
N ALA A 228 11.74 3.46 1.93
CA ALA A 228 11.29 2.35 2.77
C ALA A 228 12.02 1.01 2.50
N HIS A 229 12.34 0.70 1.24
CA HIS A 229 12.98 -0.58 0.88
C HIS A 229 14.51 -0.52 0.81
N TYR A 230 15.10 0.63 0.45
CA TYR A 230 16.54 0.72 0.17
C TYR A 230 17.34 1.52 1.22
N HIS A 231 16.69 2.28 2.10
CA HIS A 231 17.39 3.08 3.13
C HIS A 231 18.16 2.21 4.14
N ASP A 232 17.61 1.05 4.54
CA ASP A 232 18.20 0.22 5.60
C ASP A 232 19.41 -0.63 5.11
N THR A 233 19.56 -0.80 3.80
CA THR A 233 20.67 -1.55 3.19
C THR A 233 22.03 -0.90 3.43
N ASN A 234 22.07 0.44 3.57
CA ASN A 234 23.31 1.20 3.74
C ASN A 234 23.76 1.40 5.19
N ARG A 235 22.99 0.93 6.20
CA ARG A 235 23.41 0.97 7.62
C ARG A 235 24.26 -0.23 8.06
N ARG A 236 24.39 -1.26 7.22
CA ARG A 236 25.06 -2.53 7.54
C ARG A 236 26.43 -2.72 6.88
N GLN A 237 27.04 -1.67 6.32
CA GLN A 237 28.43 -1.69 5.86
C GLN A 237 29.29 -0.74 6.67
#